data_AF-A0A0Q5EV94-F1
#
_entry.id   AF-A0A0Q5EV94-F1
#
_cell.length_a   1.000
_cell.length_b   1.000
_cell.length_c   1.000
_cell.angle_alpha   90.00
_cell.angle_beta   90.00
_cell.angle_gamma   90.00
#
_symmetry.space_group_name_H-M   'P 1'
#
loop_
_entity.id
_entity.type
_entity.pdbx_description
1 polymer ?
#
loop_
_entity_poly.entity_id
_entity_poly.type
_entity_poly.pdbx_seq_one_letter_code
_entity_poly.pdbx_strand_id
1 'polypeptide(L)'
;MARLGWVIAILGGLYLMVWFFQKNPLPIFLYHCCWSKQRARDLSTIALASQRQEMQQLLTLLYSPRISFTKKIENPDSDKIFYFQDQHAIETLSIDLPGATPNNVRLDVSLMGDPIDHEAWRLRRSQPGLHTPPRWMRDMGAHWLNNSHCEWIPPEEGQGLRLSGKFEPVTVKLASLPQTLSLRVKYSSPLTSLLQINQFIGGEHGLAFTITANGGVIALRDTEAPSLNQATEHRLGDQQCSRFLQPKVKK
;
A
#
# COMPACT_ATOMS: atom_id res chain seq x y z
N MET A 1 -39.94 -50.93 -13.79
CA MET A 1 -39.63 -49.50 -14.05
C MET A 1 -40.22 -48.54 -13.01
N ALA A 2 -41.32 -48.86 -12.32
CA ALA A 2 -41.97 -47.93 -11.37
C ALA A 2 -41.19 -47.64 -10.06
N ARG A 3 -40.32 -48.54 -9.58
CA ARG A 3 -39.58 -48.33 -8.31
C ARG A 3 -38.38 -47.37 -8.44
N LEU A 4 -37.74 -47.28 -9.61
CA LEU A 4 -36.58 -46.40 -9.82
C LEU A 4 -36.99 -44.92 -9.91
N GLY A 5 -38.16 -44.63 -10.52
CA GLY A 5 -38.68 -43.27 -10.64
C GLY A 5 -39.00 -42.62 -9.28
N TRP A 6 -39.46 -43.40 -8.31
CA TRP A 6 -39.73 -42.91 -6.95
C TRP A 6 -38.44 -42.54 -6.20
N VAL A 7 -37.37 -43.33 -6.37
CA VAL A 7 -36.07 -43.01 -5.76
C VAL A 7 -35.53 -41.70 -6.33
N ILE A 8 -35.61 -41.51 -7.65
CA ILE A 8 -35.17 -40.27 -8.31
C ILE A 8 -36.01 -39.07 -7.87
N ALA A 9 -37.33 -39.24 -7.72
CA ALA A 9 -38.21 -38.17 -7.25
C ALA A 9 -37.92 -37.75 -5.80
N ILE A 10 -37.66 -38.72 -4.91
CA ILE A 10 -37.28 -38.46 -3.51
C ILE A 10 -35.92 -37.76 -3.45
N LEU A 11 -34.94 -38.22 -4.24
CA LEU A 11 -33.60 -37.61 -4.29
C LEU A 11 -33.64 -36.19 -4.87
N GLY A 12 -34.45 -35.97 -5.91
CA GLY A 12 -34.69 -34.64 -6.47
C GLY A 12 -35.38 -33.70 -5.48
N GLY A 13 -36.37 -34.20 -4.73
CA GLY A 13 -37.02 -33.45 -3.66
C GLY A 13 -36.07 -33.06 -2.53
N LEU A 14 -35.23 -34.00 -2.08
CA LEU A 14 -34.19 -33.74 -1.08
C LEU A 14 -33.16 -32.73 -1.58
N TYR A 15 -32.73 -32.83 -2.83
CA TYR A 15 -31.79 -31.89 -3.43
C TYR A 15 -32.36 -30.47 -3.48
N LEU A 16 -33.63 -30.31 -3.91
CA LEU A 16 -34.30 -29.01 -3.93
C LEU A 16 -34.50 -28.44 -2.52
N MET A 17 -34.80 -29.29 -1.55
CA MET A 17 -34.93 -28.86 -0.15
C MET A 17 -33.59 -28.34 0.39
N VAL A 18 -32.49 -29.07 0.21
CA VAL A 18 -31.15 -28.65 0.64
C VAL A 18 -30.70 -27.38 -0.08
N TRP A 19 -30.96 -27.27 -1.38
CA TRP A 19 -30.66 -26.08 -2.18
C TRP A 19 -31.44 -24.84 -1.71
N PHE A 20 -32.71 -25.02 -1.32
CA PHE A 20 -33.53 -23.94 -0.76
C PHE A 20 -32.98 -23.44 0.59
N PHE A 21 -32.47 -24.34 1.43
CA PHE A 21 -31.86 -23.96 2.72
C PHE A 21 -30.43 -23.42 2.62
N GLN A 22 -29.65 -23.78 1.60
CA GLN A 22 -28.26 -23.33 1.45
C GLN A 22 -28.09 -21.86 0.99
N LYS A 23 -29.15 -21.17 0.58
CA LYS A 23 -29.01 -19.81 -0.01
C LYS A 23 -28.89 -18.64 0.96
N ASN A 24 -29.00 -18.83 2.28
CA ASN A 24 -29.11 -17.70 3.22
C ASN A 24 -28.08 -17.62 4.38
N PRO A 25 -26.79 -18.03 4.25
CA PRO A 25 -25.85 -17.84 5.35
C PRO A 25 -25.52 -16.36 5.58
N LEU A 26 -25.45 -15.55 4.53
CA LEU A 26 -25.04 -14.15 4.60
C LEU A 26 -26.12 -13.21 5.18
N PRO A 27 -27.42 -13.31 4.81
CA PRO A 27 -28.47 -12.51 5.44
C PRO A 27 -28.66 -12.83 6.92
N ILE A 28 -28.56 -14.11 7.31
CA ILE A 28 -28.69 -14.55 8.71
C ILE A 28 -27.49 -14.07 9.54
N PHE A 29 -26.28 -14.14 8.98
CA PHE A 29 -25.09 -13.58 9.61
C PHE A 29 -25.22 -12.06 9.81
N LEU A 30 -25.63 -11.31 8.78
CA LEU A 30 -25.83 -9.86 8.88
C LEU A 30 -26.94 -9.47 9.86
N TYR A 31 -28.02 -10.26 9.96
CA TYR A 31 -29.10 -10.07 10.93
C TYR A 31 -28.64 -10.27 12.38
N HIS A 32 -27.74 -11.24 12.61
CA HIS A 32 -27.17 -11.53 13.93
C HIS A 32 -25.92 -10.70 14.27
N CYS A 33 -25.26 -10.09 13.29
CA CYS A 33 -24.22 -9.08 13.50
C CYS A 33 -24.83 -7.73 13.94
N CYS A 34 -23.98 -6.86 14.49
CA CYS A 34 -24.34 -5.59 15.13
C CYS A 34 -25.01 -4.52 14.23
N TRP A 35 -25.44 -4.88 13.02
CA TRP A 35 -26.03 -3.99 12.02
C TRP A 35 -27.56 -4.09 11.93
N SER A 36 -28.21 -4.92 12.76
CA SER A 36 -29.67 -4.95 12.79
C SER A 36 -30.23 -3.71 13.49
N LYS A 37 -31.26 -3.11 12.88
CA LYS A 37 -31.97 -1.91 13.39
C LYS A 37 -32.44 -2.06 14.85
N GLN A 38 -32.68 -3.30 15.29
CA GLN A 38 -33.12 -3.63 16.65
C GLN A 38 -32.00 -3.58 17.69
N ARG A 39 -30.72 -3.59 17.30
CA ARG A 39 -29.55 -3.56 18.19
C ARG A 39 -28.79 -2.24 18.15
N ALA A 40 -29.17 -1.31 17.26
CA ALA A 40 -28.61 0.03 17.24
C ALA A 40 -29.00 0.75 18.54
N ARG A 41 -27.99 1.16 19.33
CA ARG A 41 -28.19 1.91 20.59
C ARG A 41 -28.81 3.29 20.36
N ASP A 42 -28.62 3.84 19.17
CA ASP A 42 -29.16 5.11 18.76
C ASP A 42 -29.81 4.97 17.38
N LEU A 43 -31.06 5.41 17.28
CA LEU A 43 -31.88 5.41 16.07
C LEU A 43 -32.09 6.84 15.56
N SER A 44 -31.43 7.82 16.17
CA SER A 44 -31.45 9.20 15.72
C SER A 44 -30.93 9.30 14.29
N THR A 45 -31.46 10.26 13.54
CA THR A 45 -30.99 10.54 12.18
C THR A 45 -29.55 11.04 12.28
N ILE A 46 -28.59 10.19 11.87
CA ILE A 46 -27.19 10.56 11.77
C ILE A 46 -27.10 11.79 10.86
N ALA A 47 -26.50 12.87 11.35
CA ALA A 47 -26.25 14.04 10.54
C ALA A 47 -25.41 13.65 9.33
N LEU A 48 -25.72 14.19 8.15
CA LEU A 48 -25.05 13.83 6.89
C LEU A 48 -23.52 13.94 6.97
N ALA A 49 -23.00 14.90 7.74
CA ALA A 49 -21.57 15.07 7.98
C ALA A 49 -20.95 13.88 8.73
N SER A 50 -21.58 13.42 9.82
CA SER A 50 -21.12 12.27 10.61
C SER A 50 -21.18 10.99 9.81
N GLN A 51 -22.24 10.78 9.01
CA GLN A 51 -22.35 9.61 8.13
C GLN A 51 -21.23 9.56 7.10
N ARG A 52 -20.87 10.70 6.50
CA ARG A 52 -19.76 10.78 5.55
C ARG A 52 -18.42 10.47 6.21
N GLN A 53 -18.21 10.96 7.43
CA GLN A 53 -16.99 10.70 8.19
C GLN A 53 -16.84 9.21 8.56
N GLU A 54 -17.91 8.56 9.03
CA GLU A 54 -17.90 7.12 9.29
C GLU A 54 -17.63 6.32 8.02
N MET A 55 -18.27 6.69 6.91
CA MET A 55 -18.03 6.05 5.62
C MET A 55 -16.59 6.20 5.17
N GLN A 56 -16.00 7.39 5.33
CA GLN A 56 -14.60 7.64 5.03
C GLN A 56 -13.67 6.77 5.88
N GLN A 57 -13.96 6.60 7.17
CA GLN A 57 -13.17 5.73 8.05
C GLN A 57 -13.25 4.27 7.59
N LEU A 58 -14.44 3.80 7.23
CA LEU A 58 -14.62 2.45 6.68
C LEU A 58 -13.86 2.25 5.36
N LEU A 59 -13.95 3.22 4.44
CA LEU A 59 -13.18 3.17 3.19
C LEU A 59 -11.68 3.16 3.46
N THR A 60 -11.20 3.95 4.41
CA THR A 60 -9.78 3.98 4.79
C THR A 60 -9.32 2.64 5.35
N LEU A 61 -10.15 1.96 6.14
CA LEU A 61 -9.82 0.63 6.67
C LEU A 61 -9.81 -0.45 5.59
N LEU A 62 -10.80 -0.44 4.69
CA LEU A 62 -10.94 -1.45 3.64
C LEU A 62 -9.93 -1.27 2.51
N TYR A 63 -9.64 0.00 2.19
CA TYR A 63 -8.81 0.40 1.07
C TYR A 63 -7.51 1.08 1.54
N SER A 64 -6.98 0.70 2.71
CA SER A 64 -5.63 1.13 3.06
C SER A 64 -4.63 0.47 2.11
N PRO A 65 -3.69 1.24 1.52
CA PRO A 65 -2.54 0.69 0.83
C PRO A 65 -1.82 -0.30 1.73
N ARG A 66 -1.40 -1.44 1.16
CA ARG A 66 -0.54 -2.40 1.86
C ARG A 66 0.88 -2.18 1.40
N ILE A 67 1.74 -1.80 2.34
CA ILE A 67 3.14 -1.53 2.06
C ILE A 67 3.96 -2.74 2.49
N SER A 68 4.80 -3.24 1.60
CA SER A 68 5.75 -4.31 1.87
C SER A 68 7.13 -3.94 1.34
N PHE A 69 8.17 -4.49 1.96
CA PHE A 69 9.54 -4.19 1.59
C PHE A 69 10.45 -5.38 1.87
N THR A 70 11.56 -5.48 1.13
CA THR A 70 12.66 -6.39 1.46
C THR A 70 13.82 -5.60 2.01
N LYS A 71 14.60 -6.25 2.88
CA LYS A 71 15.82 -5.68 3.43
C LYS A 71 17.03 -6.46 2.95
N LYS A 72 18.12 -5.73 2.75
CA LYS A 72 19.45 -6.27 2.46
C LYS A 72 20.40 -5.84 3.55
N ILE A 73 21.34 -6.71 3.89
CA ILE A 73 22.47 -6.32 4.75
C ILE A 73 23.50 -5.67 3.82
N GLU A 74 23.80 -4.41 4.09
CA GLU A 74 24.80 -3.64 3.37
C GLU A 74 25.93 -3.27 4.32
N ASN A 75 27.16 -3.53 3.88
CA ASN A 75 28.33 -2.91 4.48
C ASN A 75 28.76 -1.76 3.53
N PRO A 76 28.56 -0.50 3.92
CA PRO A 76 28.94 0.65 3.08
C PRO A 76 30.46 0.78 2.88
N ASP A 77 31.26 -0.11 3.48
CA ASP A 77 32.70 -0.18 3.32
C ASP A 77 33.19 -1.64 3.23
N SER A 78 33.23 -2.21 2.01
CA SER A 78 33.87 -3.52 1.80
C SER A 78 35.41 -3.44 1.83
N ASP A 79 35.98 -2.23 1.69
CA ASP A 79 37.41 -1.99 1.74
C ASP A 79 37.86 -1.63 3.16
N LYS A 80 38.04 -2.70 3.94
CA LYS A 80 39.04 -2.88 5.01
C LYS A 80 39.42 -1.61 5.79
N ILE A 81 38.87 -1.50 7.01
CA ILE A 81 39.56 -1.16 8.29
C ILE A 81 38.52 -0.90 9.39
N PHE A 82 37.27 -0.58 9.05
CA PHE A 82 36.23 -0.29 10.03
C PHE A 82 35.20 -1.41 10.14
N TYR A 83 35.05 -1.97 11.35
CA TYR A 83 33.95 -2.87 11.70
C TYR A 83 32.64 -2.07 11.77
N PHE A 84 32.06 -1.72 10.63
CA PHE A 84 30.65 -1.33 10.64
C PHE A 84 29.83 -2.58 10.91
N GLN A 85 28.98 -2.50 11.93
CA GLN A 85 27.98 -3.51 12.20
C GLN A 85 27.06 -3.59 10.98
N ASP A 86 26.76 -4.81 10.52
CA ASP A 86 25.85 -5.09 9.41
C ASP A 86 24.62 -4.18 9.47
N GLN A 87 24.48 -3.30 8.48
CA GLN A 87 23.36 -2.35 8.44
C GLN A 87 22.26 -2.91 7.56
N HIS A 88 21.06 -3.02 8.13
CA HIS A 88 19.88 -3.36 7.34
C HIS A 88 19.45 -2.13 6.54
N ALA A 89 19.40 -2.27 5.22
CA ALA A 89 18.89 -1.25 4.32
C ALA A 89 17.71 -1.80 3.51
N ILE A 90 16.84 -0.90 3.07
CA ILE A 90 15.64 -1.23 2.30
C ILE A 90 16.05 -1.39 0.83
N GLU A 91 15.86 -2.60 0.31
CA GLU A 91 16.25 -2.96 -1.05
C GLU A 91 15.09 -2.77 -2.03
N THR A 92 13.91 -3.26 -1.67
CA THR A 92 12.71 -3.15 -2.51
C THR A 92 11.55 -2.58 -1.71
N LEU A 93 10.66 -1.88 -2.41
CA LEU A 93 9.40 -1.36 -1.88
C LEU A 93 8.29 -1.77 -2.85
N SER A 94 7.21 -2.30 -2.27
CA SER A 94 6.00 -2.69 -2.98
C SER A 94 4.78 -2.08 -2.29
N ILE A 95 3.90 -1.49 -3.10
CA ILE A 95 2.69 -0.78 -2.69
C ILE A 95 1.50 -1.45 -3.38
N ASP A 96 0.66 -2.12 -2.60
CA ASP A 96 -0.58 -2.72 -3.08
C ASP A 96 -1.76 -1.78 -2.78
N LEU A 97 -2.49 -1.44 -3.83
CA LEU A 97 -3.64 -0.54 -3.82
C LEU A 97 -4.91 -1.38 -4.05
N PRO A 98 -5.57 -1.86 -2.98
CA PRO A 98 -6.79 -2.63 -3.11
C PRO A 98 -7.90 -1.79 -3.78
N GLY A 99 -8.72 -2.44 -4.61
CA GLY A 99 -9.87 -1.82 -5.28
C GLY A 99 -9.52 -0.84 -6.40
N ALA A 100 -8.24 -0.66 -6.73
CA ALA A 100 -7.82 0.11 -7.90
C ALA A 100 -8.25 -0.59 -9.20
N THR A 101 -8.67 0.18 -10.21
CA THR A 101 -9.11 -0.35 -11.51
C THR A 101 -8.37 0.31 -12.66
N PRO A 102 -8.15 -0.40 -13.78
CA PRO A 102 -7.33 0.07 -14.90
C PRO A 102 -7.85 1.33 -15.60
N ASN A 103 -9.14 1.61 -15.50
CA ASN A 103 -9.77 2.67 -16.30
C ASN A 103 -9.92 3.99 -15.55
N ASN A 104 -9.69 4.03 -14.22
CA ASN A 104 -9.96 5.24 -13.43
C ASN A 104 -9.07 5.43 -12.19
N VAL A 105 -7.95 4.72 -12.09
CA VAL A 105 -7.06 4.87 -10.93
C VAL A 105 -6.36 6.22 -10.99
N ARG A 106 -6.68 7.13 -10.06
CA ARG A 106 -5.79 8.26 -9.74
C ARG A 106 -4.84 7.82 -8.65
N LEU A 107 -3.56 8.04 -8.86
CA LEU A 107 -2.50 7.65 -7.94
C LEU A 107 -1.41 8.71 -7.96
N ASP A 108 -1.12 9.28 -6.81
CA ASP A 108 0.02 10.16 -6.58
C ASP A 108 0.90 9.57 -5.48
N VAL A 109 2.21 9.57 -5.72
CA VAL A 109 3.21 9.02 -4.80
C VAL A 109 4.26 10.07 -4.49
N SER A 110 4.57 10.27 -3.21
CA SER A 110 5.70 11.09 -2.77
C SER A 110 6.58 10.23 -1.86
N LEU A 111 7.89 10.26 -2.08
CA LEU A 111 8.83 9.36 -1.40
C LEU A 111 10.10 10.09 -1.02
N MET A 112 10.49 9.95 0.25
CA MET A 112 11.79 10.37 0.75
C MET A 112 12.51 9.20 1.40
N GLY A 113 13.83 9.25 1.39
CA GLY A 113 14.68 8.29 2.08
C GLY A 113 15.97 8.90 2.61
N ASP A 114 16.69 8.15 3.42
CA ASP A 114 17.94 8.55 4.08
C ASP A 114 19.19 7.75 3.60
N PRO A 115 19.47 7.69 2.29
CA PRO A 115 20.70 7.07 1.80
C PRO A 115 21.94 7.82 2.32
N ILE A 116 23.09 7.14 2.34
CA ILE A 116 24.36 7.79 2.67
C ILE A 116 24.72 8.77 1.56
N ASP A 117 25.02 10.01 1.96
CA ASP A 117 25.54 11.02 1.04
C ASP A 117 27.01 10.71 0.71
N HIS A 118 27.27 10.41 -0.57
CA HIS A 118 28.58 9.96 -1.01
C HIS A 118 29.68 11.02 -0.81
N GLU A 119 29.38 12.31 -1.03
CA GLU A 119 30.37 13.38 -0.92
C GLU A 119 30.65 13.72 0.54
N ALA A 120 29.60 13.87 1.34
CA ALA A 120 29.74 14.13 2.77
C ALA A 120 30.45 12.96 3.47
N TRP A 121 30.16 11.73 3.05
CA TRP A 121 30.85 10.55 3.58
C TRP A 121 32.32 10.51 3.18
N ARG A 122 32.65 10.81 1.92
CA ARG A 122 34.05 10.89 1.44
C ARG A 122 34.87 11.87 2.28
N LEU A 123 34.35 13.07 2.52
CA LEU A 123 35.03 14.09 3.32
C LEU A 123 35.19 13.68 4.78
N ARG A 124 34.17 13.06 5.37
CA ARG A 124 34.19 12.62 6.78
C ARG A 124 35.15 11.45 7.00
N ARG A 125 35.20 10.48 6.08
CA ARG A 125 36.13 9.34 6.14
C ARG A 125 37.59 9.77 6.07
N SER A 126 37.90 10.88 5.39
CA SER A 126 39.27 11.42 5.33
C SER A 126 39.75 12.03 6.66
N GLN A 127 38.88 12.18 7.65
CA GLN A 127 39.25 12.71 8.97
C GLN A 127 39.58 11.57 9.95
N PRO A 128 40.58 11.74 10.84
CA PRO A 128 40.88 10.76 11.88
C PRO A 128 39.71 10.60 12.85
N GLY A 129 39.42 9.36 13.27
CA GLY A 129 38.36 9.02 14.23
C GLY A 129 37.35 8.00 13.72
N LEU A 130 36.50 7.51 14.63
CA LEU A 130 35.38 6.64 14.28
C LEU A 130 34.19 7.52 13.86
N HIS A 131 33.81 7.44 12.59
CA HIS A 131 32.76 8.30 12.02
C HIS A 131 31.55 7.48 11.61
N THR A 132 30.36 7.97 11.97
CA THR A 132 29.11 7.43 11.44
C THR A 132 28.80 8.04 10.07
N PRO A 133 28.34 7.24 9.10
CA PRO A 133 27.95 7.76 7.80
C PRO A 133 26.84 8.82 7.90
N PRO A 134 26.99 9.99 7.26
CA PRO A 134 25.95 11.01 7.24
C PRO A 134 24.77 10.52 6.40
N ARG A 135 23.59 10.47 7.02
CA ARG A 135 22.30 10.13 6.38
C ARG A 135 21.34 11.29 6.55
N TRP A 136 20.71 11.72 5.47
CA TRP A 136 19.73 12.81 5.47
C TRP A 136 18.53 12.46 4.60
N MET A 137 17.35 12.87 5.04
CA MET A 137 16.11 12.71 4.26
C MET A 137 16.20 13.51 2.96
N ARG A 138 16.06 12.82 1.83
CA ARG A 138 16.06 13.41 0.48
C ARG A 138 14.97 12.77 -0.37
N ASP A 139 14.53 13.49 -1.39
CA ASP A 139 13.59 12.96 -2.37
C ASP A 139 14.19 11.76 -3.11
N MET A 140 13.46 10.64 -3.07
CA MET A 140 13.82 9.37 -3.71
C MET A 140 12.74 8.89 -4.69
N GLY A 141 11.68 9.69 -4.90
CA GLY A 141 10.50 9.31 -5.68
C GLY A 141 10.85 8.98 -7.13
N ALA A 142 11.45 9.94 -7.84
CA ALA A 142 11.85 9.73 -9.23
C ALA A 142 12.83 8.56 -9.40
N HIS A 143 13.78 8.43 -8.46
CA HIS A 143 14.78 7.37 -8.48
C HIS A 143 14.14 5.98 -8.35
N TRP A 144 13.26 5.79 -7.36
CA TRP A 144 12.56 4.53 -7.18
C TRP A 144 11.58 4.25 -8.33
N LEU A 145 10.81 5.26 -8.78
CA LEU A 145 9.84 5.12 -9.87
C LEU A 145 10.48 4.68 -11.18
N ASN A 146 11.68 5.17 -11.51
CA ASN A 146 12.44 4.74 -12.69
C ASN A 146 12.75 3.23 -12.69
N ASN A 147 12.89 2.65 -11.50
CA ASN A 147 13.17 1.23 -11.29
C ASN A 147 11.92 0.43 -10.87
N SER A 148 10.75 1.04 -10.97
CA SER A 148 9.47 0.43 -10.59
C SER A 148 8.75 -0.16 -11.80
N HIS A 149 7.75 -1.00 -11.51
CA HIS A 149 6.82 -1.55 -12.47
C HIS A 149 5.46 -1.71 -11.80
N CYS A 150 4.41 -1.79 -12.62
CA CYS A 150 3.05 -2.04 -12.16
C CYS A 150 2.50 -3.35 -12.66
N GLU A 151 1.72 -3.98 -11.80
CA GLU A 151 1.01 -5.22 -12.07
C GLU A 151 -0.41 -5.13 -11.50
N TRP A 152 -1.38 -5.62 -12.27
CA TRP A 152 -2.76 -5.75 -11.80
C TRP A 152 -2.89 -7.00 -10.95
N ILE A 153 -3.37 -6.84 -9.72
CA ILE A 153 -3.67 -7.94 -8.80
C ILE A 153 -4.98 -8.59 -9.31
N PRO A 154 -4.99 -9.92 -9.54
CA PRO A 154 -6.17 -10.60 -10.06
C PRO A 154 -7.34 -10.59 -9.06
N PRO A 155 -8.59 -10.78 -9.52
CA PRO A 155 -9.76 -10.78 -8.65
C PRO A 155 -9.70 -11.81 -7.52
N GLU A 156 -9.07 -12.96 -7.75
CA GLU A 156 -8.94 -14.04 -6.76
C GLU A 156 -8.03 -13.65 -5.58
N GLU A 157 -7.13 -12.68 -5.78
CA GLU A 157 -6.24 -12.13 -4.77
C GLU A 157 -6.76 -10.81 -4.16
N GLY A 158 -7.97 -10.38 -4.54
CA GLY A 158 -8.65 -9.21 -3.98
C GLY A 158 -8.69 -7.97 -4.87
N GLN A 159 -8.32 -8.08 -6.16
CA GLN A 159 -8.37 -7.03 -7.19
C GLN A 159 -7.73 -5.68 -6.81
N GLY A 160 -6.72 -5.26 -7.55
CA GLY A 160 -6.07 -3.97 -7.29
C GLY A 160 -4.85 -3.72 -8.15
N LEU A 161 -4.05 -2.74 -7.75
CA LEU A 161 -2.81 -2.37 -8.43
C LEU A 161 -1.63 -2.59 -7.48
N ARG A 162 -0.61 -3.30 -7.94
CA ARG A 162 0.67 -3.45 -7.24
C ARG A 162 1.73 -2.62 -7.96
N LEU A 163 2.38 -1.72 -7.23
CA LEU A 163 3.53 -0.95 -7.70
C LEU A 163 4.77 -1.44 -6.94
N SER A 164 5.73 -2.03 -7.65
CA SER A 164 6.92 -2.63 -7.05
C SER A 164 8.19 -2.09 -7.68
N GLY A 165 9.20 -1.76 -6.88
CA GLY A 165 10.47 -1.23 -7.38
C GLY A 165 11.63 -1.45 -6.44
N LYS A 166 12.84 -1.49 -6.99
CA LYS A 166 14.09 -1.59 -6.24
C LYS A 166 14.78 -0.25 -6.10
N PHE A 167 15.46 -0.06 -4.98
CA PHE A 167 16.45 0.99 -4.82
C PHE A 167 17.79 0.48 -5.34
N GLU A 168 18.43 1.25 -6.20
CA GLU A 168 19.80 0.98 -6.63
C GLU A 168 20.75 2.03 -6.06
N PRO A 169 21.96 1.64 -5.63
CA PRO A 169 22.97 2.62 -5.29
C PRO A 169 23.40 3.37 -6.56
N VAL A 170 23.18 4.67 -6.59
CA VAL A 170 23.67 5.52 -7.69
C VAL A 170 25.09 5.91 -7.34
N THR A 171 26.06 5.24 -7.97
CA THR A 171 27.52 5.41 -7.75
C THR A 171 28.03 6.86 -7.79
N VAL A 172 27.26 7.79 -8.35
CA VAL A 172 27.63 9.22 -8.45
C VAL A 172 27.00 10.08 -7.34
N LYS A 173 25.90 9.65 -6.68
CA LYS A 173 25.16 10.49 -5.70
C LYS A 173 24.78 9.79 -4.40
N LEU A 174 24.49 8.49 -4.44
CA LEU A 174 24.01 7.71 -3.30
C LEU A 174 25.02 6.60 -3.01
N ALA A 175 25.67 6.68 -1.85
CA ALA A 175 26.68 5.71 -1.44
C ALA A 175 26.08 4.41 -0.90
N SER A 176 24.78 4.40 -0.60
CA SER A 176 24.08 3.26 -0.02
C SER A 176 22.59 3.27 -0.33
N LEU A 177 21.93 2.18 0.01
CA LEU A 177 20.48 2.10 0.10
C LEU A 177 19.94 2.87 1.33
N PRO A 178 18.67 3.31 1.30
CA PRO A 178 18.04 3.97 2.45
C PRO A 178 17.74 2.98 3.58
N GLN A 179 17.84 3.43 4.83
CA GLN A 179 17.41 2.65 6.00
C GLN A 179 15.99 2.98 6.44
N THR A 180 15.60 4.24 6.23
CA THR A 180 14.32 4.83 6.54
C THR A 180 13.73 5.43 5.28
N LEU A 181 12.44 5.20 5.06
CA LEU A 181 11.65 5.85 4.03
C LEU A 181 10.46 6.55 4.67
N SER A 182 10.10 7.71 4.14
CA SER A 182 8.78 8.31 4.34
C SER A 182 8.05 8.27 3.00
N LEU A 183 6.84 7.72 3.00
CA LEU A 183 6.02 7.50 1.81
C LEU A 183 4.66 8.15 2.01
N ARG A 184 4.18 8.91 1.03
CA ARG A 184 2.79 9.39 0.94
C ARG A 184 2.15 8.80 -0.30
N VAL A 185 0.97 8.21 -0.13
CA VAL A 185 0.18 7.63 -1.20
C VAL A 185 -1.19 8.30 -1.20
N LYS A 186 -1.53 8.98 -2.30
CA LYS A 186 -2.88 9.45 -2.57
C LYS A 186 -3.44 8.61 -3.68
N TYR A 187 -4.52 7.89 -3.43
CA TYR A 187 -5.15 7.15 -4.50
C TYR A 187 -6.67 7.15 -4.38
N SER A 188 -7.35 7.13 -5.51
CA SER A 188 -8.80 7.11 -5.60
C SER A 188 -9.28 5.73 -6.01
N SER A 189 -10.33 5.23 -5.34
CA SER A 189 -11.07 4.06 -5.81
C SER A 189 -12.35 4.49 -6.55
N PRO A 190 -12.92 3.65 -7.42
CA PRO A 190 -14.23 3.94 -8.03
C PRO A 190 -15.29 4.30 -6.98
N LEU A 191 -15.22 3.71 -5.78
CA LEU A 191 -16.15 3.99 -4.68
C LEU A 191 -16.02 5.41 -4.13
N THR A 192 -14.80 5.94 -4.00
CA THR A 192 -14.61 7.35 -3.56
C THR A 192 -15.29 8.33 -4.53
N SER A 193 -15.19 8.07 -5.83
CA SER A 193 -15.86 8.87 -6.86
C SER A 193 -17.39 8.68 -6.85
N LEU A 194 -17.88 7.45 -6.66
CA LEU A 194 -19.33 7.17 -6.63
C LEU A 194 -20.00 7.79 -5.41
N LEU A 195 -19.34 7.74 -4.27
CA LEU A 195 -19.88 8.25 -3.00
C LEU A 195 -19.74 9.78 -2.89
N GLN A 196 -18.97 10.43 -3.77
CA GLN A 196 -18.63 11.85 -3.71
C GLN A 196 -18.05 12.25 -2.33
N ILE A 197 -17.32 11.32 -1.69
CA ILE A 197 -16.70 11.50 -0.38
C ILE A 197 -15.19 11.47 -0.58
N ASN A 198 -14.58 12.66 -0.55
CA ASN A 198 -13.17 12.96 -0.76
C ASN A 198 -12.57 12.39 -2.06
N GLN A 199 -11.58 13.07 -2.59
CA GLN A 199 -10.98 12.61 -3.85
C GLN A 199 -10.06 11.38 -3.65
N PHE A 200 -9.50 11.21 -2.45
CA PHE A 200 -8.52 10.16 -2.16
C PHE A 200 -8.84 9.41 -0.85
N ILE A 201 -8.42 8.15 -0.80
CA ILE A 201 -8.42 7.34 0.43
C ILE A 201 -7.49 8.01 1.46
N GLY A 202 -7.98 8.21 2.69
CA GLY A 202 -7.28 8.95 3.73
C GLY A 202 -7.54 10.47 3.74
N GLY A 203 -8.28 11.02 2.77
CA GLY A 203 -8.55 12.46 2.65
C GLY A 203 -7.58 13.17 1.70
N GLU A 204 -7.60 14.51 1.69
CA GLU A 204 -6.87 15.34 0.72
C GLU A 204 -5.35 15.12 0.70
N HIS A 205 -4.76 14.80 1.85
CA HIS A 205 -3.33 14.53 1.98
C HIS A 205 -2.96 13.05 1.73
N GLY A 206 -3.95 12.18 1.55
CA GLY A 206 -3.76 10.73 1.39
C GLY A 206 -3.28 10.05 2.67
N LEU A 207 -2.60 8.92 2.52
CA LEU A 207 -2.05 8.14 3.61
C LEU A 207 -0.52 8.21 3.62
N ALA A 208 0.04 8.46 4.80
CA ALA A 208 1.49 8.57 5.00
C ALA A 208 2.02 7.38 5.81
N PHE A 209 3.24 6.94 5.50
CA PHE A 209 3.90 5.80 6.13
C PHE A 209 5.37 6.11 6.37
N THR A 210 5.88 5.66 7.52
CA THR A 210 7.31 5.52 7.77
C THR A 210 7.69 4.05 7.66
N ILE A 211 8.69 3.75 6.84
CA ILE A 211 9.24 2.41 6.70
C ILE A 211 10.66 2.44 7.25
N THR A 212 10.99 1.55 8.16
CA THR A 212 12.36 1.39 8.68
C THR A 212 12.80 -0.05 8.48
N ALA A 213 14.05 -0.26 8.06
CA ALA A 213 14.57 -1.59 7.77
C ALA A 213 14.46 -2.58 8.96
N ASN A 214 14.49 -2.05 10.19
CA ASN A 214 14.39 -2.82 11.44
C ASN A 214 13.03 -2.73 12.14
N GLY A 215 12.31 -1.62 11.99
CA GLY A 215 11.06 -1.36 12.72
C GLY A 215 9.79 -1.62 11.90
N GLY A 216 9.91 -1.98 10.61
CA GLY A 216 8.75 -2.29 9.78
C GLY A 216 8.07 -1.06 9.21
N VAL A 217 6.78 -1.19 8.90
CA VAL A 217 5.94 -0.13 8.34
C VAL A 217 5.02 0.42 9.43
N ILE A 218 5.02 1.74 9.59
CA ILE A 218 4.15 2.46 10.52
C ILE A 218 3.33 3.47 9.73
N ALA A 219 2.01 3.37 9.79
CA ALA A 219 1.11 4.38 9.24
C ALA A 219 1.14 5.63 10.13
N LEU A 220 1.33 6.79 9.51
CA LEU A 220 1.41 8.08 10.17
C LEU A 220 0.06 8.79 10.12
N ARG A 221 -0.20 9.62 11.14
CA ARG A 221 -1.26 10.62 11.04
C ARG A 221 -0.82 11.75 10.11
N ASP A 222 -1.79 12.45 9.54
CA ASP A 222 -1.56 13.50 8.56
C ASP A 222 -0.58 14.60 9.03
N THR A 223 -0.60 14.90 10.33
CA THR A 223 0.28 15.91 10.97
C THR A 223 1.69 15.42 11.31
N GLU A 224 2.00 14.13 11.15
CA GLU A 224 3.21 13.50 11.68
C GLU A 224 4.31 13.27 10.62
N ALA A 225 4.13 13.76 9.39
CA ALA A 225 5.06 13.53 8.27
C ALA A 225 5.63 14.83 7.65
N PRO A 226 6.33 15.69 8.41
CA PRO A 226 6.79 16.99 7.91
C PRO A 226 7.83 16.88 6.78
N SER A 227 8.63 15.79 6.76
CA SER A 227 9.60 15.52 5.69
C SER A 227 8.90 15.48 4.32
N LEU A 228 7.76 14.78 4.24
CA LEU A 228 6.98 14.61 3.01
C LEU A 228 6.43 15.91 2.41
N ASN A 229 6.44 17.02 3.15
CA ASN A 229 6.03 18.31 2.60
C ASN A 229 7.08 18.89 1.64
N GLN A 230 8.32 18.41 1.70
CA GLN A 230 9.41 18.78 0.79
C GLN A 230 9.58 17.77 -0.36
N ALA A 231 8.84 16.66 -0.33
CA ALA A 231 8.91 15.62 -1.34
C ALA A 231 8.16 16.03 -2.62
N THR A 232 8.69 15.65 -3.77
CA THR A 232 8.03 15.82 -5.06
C THR A 232 6.87 14.84 -5.16
N GLU A 233 5.69 15.37 -5.49
CA GLU A 233 4.51 14.55 -5.76
C GLU A 233 4.54 14.06 -7.22
N HIS A 234 4.62 12.74 -7.40
CA HIS A 234 4.58 12.11 -8.70
C HIS A 234 3.18 11.60 -9.02
N ARG A 235 2.53 12.23 -10.01
CA ARG A 235 1.20 11.84 -10.48
C ARG A 235 1.28 10.72 -11.52
N LEU A 236 0.65 9.59 -11.22
CA LEU A 236 0.77 8.36 -11.99
C LEU A 236 -0.54 7.98 -12.73
N GLY A 237 -1.68 8.57 -12.36
CA GLY A 237 -3.03 8.08 -12.71
C GLY A 237 -3.82 8.76 -13.85
N ASP A 238 -3.35 9.85 -14.45
CA ASP A 238 -4.11 10.57 -15.50
C ASP A 238 -3.79 10.12 -16.94
N GLN A 239 -2.91 9.14 -17.11
CA GLN A 239 -2.55 8.59 -18.42
C GLN A 239 -2.62 7.08 -18.38
N GLN A 240 -3.23 6.52 -19.42
CA GLN A 240 -3.17 5.09 -19.72
C GLN A 240 -1.68 4.72 -19.81
N CYS A 241 -1.13 4.22 -18.71
CA CYS A 241 0.29 3.93 -18.54
C CYS A 241 1.22 5.15 -18.71
N SER A 242 1.20 6.09 -17.75
CA SER A 242 2.40 6.94 -17.54
C SER A 242 3.61 6.00 -17.53
N ARG A 243 4.67 6.34 -18.27
CA ARG A 243 5.82 5.51 -18.67
C ARG A 243 6.42 4.55 -17.60
N PHE A 244 6.10 4.76 -16.33
CA PHE A 244 6.52 4.04 -15.13
C PHE A 244 5.61 2.85 -14.73
N LEU A 245 4.38 2.76 -15.23
CA LEU A 245 3.40 1.72 -14.86
C LEU A 245 3.21 0.63 -15.94
N GLN A 246 4.10 0.53 -16.93
CA GLN A 246 3.99 -0.53 -17.94
C GLN A 246 4.49 -1.86 -17.35
N PRO A 247 3.72 -2.96 -17.45
CA PRO A 247 4.22 -4.28 -17.11
C PRO A 247 5.39 -4.58 -18.07
N LYS A 248 6.58 -4.85 -17.52
CA LYS A 248 7.69 -5.34 -18.34
C LYS A 248 7.29 -6.71 -18.88
N VAL A 249 7.13 -6.82 -20.19
CA VAL A 249 6.94 -8.10 -20.86
C VAL A 249 8.10 -9.01 -20.43
N LYS A 250 7.80 -10.14 -19.78
CA LYS A 250 8.80 -11.16 -19.45
C LYS A 250 9.52 -11.54 -20.75
N LYS A 251 10.83 -11.30 -20.81
CA LYS A 251 11.71 -11.89 -21.82
C LYS A 251 12.01 -13.33 -21.46
#